data_AF-A0A660RZE7-F1
#
_entry.id   AF-A0A660RZE7-F1
#
_cell.length_a   1.000
_cell.length_b   1.000
_cell.length_c   1.000
_cell.angle_alpha   90.00
_cell.angle_beta   90.00
_cell.angle_gamma   90.00
#
_symmetry.space_group_name_H-M   'P 1'
#
loop_
_entity.id
_entity.type
_entity.pdbx_description
1 polymer ?
#
loop_
_entity_poly.entity_id
_entity_poly.type
_entity_poly.pdbx_seq_one_letter_code
_entity_poly.pdbx_strand_id
1 'polypeptide(L)'
;MGAYYQAVLKYPEDDRWLGYSTWKFDNGAKLMEHSYVLNTYTNFITYKIYYKPVHLVWLCDYHEEEDFNWDTIPEGKIKKSEIKKARTALPCVLYVNLTRKEYFSLKKILQIAGKSLMKIKPPLYAELHKYKNTYFTTVIHPLPLLTNSETESAGGGDYYPDYKLRSHWARDLIVAFPDSAGLLIKKYGFKDISTEVPVEIDDYDFMLGSFRGEITFALAVLDYMKKMNALNNPERAIINELTSISENGIPRLVFRRANYGKVKEILKEFC
;
A
#
# COMPACT_ATOMS: atom_id res chain seq x y z
N MET A 1 -25.73 4.44 -3.78
CA MET A 1 -24.84 4.34 -2.60
C MET A 1 -23.56 3.68 -3.07
N GLY A 2 -22.39 4.12 -2.60
CA GLY A 2 -21.10 3.56 -3.07
C GLY A 2 -20.79 2.21 -2.43
N ALA A 3 -19.93 1.42 -3.07
CA ALA A 3 -19.46 0.14 -2.56
C ALA A 3 -18.56 0.28 -1.32
N TYR A 4 -18.65 -0.66 -0.38
CA TYR A 4 -17.84 -0.73 0.82
C TYR A 4 -16.95 -1.96 0.82
N TYR A 5 -15.78 -1.86 1.47
CA TYR A 5 -14.78 -2.92 1.42
C TYR A 5 -14.21 -3.27 2.78
N GLN A 6 -13.88 -4.55 2.92
CA GLN A 6 -13.03 -5.07 4.00
C GLN A 6 -12.06 -6.13 3.46
N ALA A 7 -10.85 -6.13 3.97
CA ALA A 7 -9.89 -7.19 3.78
C ALA A 7 -10.35 -8.47 4.49
N VAL A 8 -10.39 -9.56 3.73
CA VAL A 8 -10.63 -10.92 4.21
C VAL A 8 -9.39 -11.76 3.94
N LEU A 9 -8.98 -12.53 4.95
CA LEU A 9 -7.76 -13.33 4.95
C LEU A 9 -8.07 -14.80 5.20
N LYS A 10 -7.43 -15.71 4.46
CA LYS A 10 -7.39 -17.15 4.77
C LYS A 10 -5.95 -17.63 4.79
N TYR A 11 -5.52 -18.16 5.93
CA TYR A 11 -4.18 -18.72 6.07
C TYR A 11 -4.13 -20.14 5.48
N PRO A 12 -3.03 -20.59 4.85
CA PRO A 12 -2.94 -21.93 4.27
C PRO A 12 -3.24 -23.06 5.25
N GLU A 13 -2.95 -22.86 6.53
CA GLU A 13 -3.19 -23.82 7.61
C GLU A 13 -4.62 -23.79 8.19
N ASP A 14 -5.47 -22.84 7.78
CA ASP A 14 -6.85 -22.71 8.26
C ASP A 14 -7.82 -22.77 7.08
N ASP A 15 -8.89 -23.54 7.21
CA ASP A 15 -9.90 -23.64 6.15
C ASP A 15 -10.80 -22.40 6.09
N ARG A 16 -10.80 -21.56 7.13
CA ARG A 16 -11.71 -20.43 7.27
C ARG A 16 -11.11 -19.10 6.85
N TRP A 17 -11.95 -18.32 6.18
CA TRP A 17 -11.70 -16.90 5.94
C TRP A 17 -12.10 -16.07 7.16
N LEU A 18 -11.35 -15.01 7.41
CA LEU A 18 -11.61 -14.04 8.48
C LEU A 18 -11.64 -12.63 7.91
N GLY A 19 -12.72 -11.90 8.18
CA GLY A 19 -12.91 -10.51 7.76
C GLY A 19 -12.40 -9.52 8.80
N TYR A 20 -11.82 -8.42 8.33
CA TYR A 20 -11.33 -7.35 9.20
C TYR A 20 -11.98 -6.03 8.77
N SER A 21 -12.96 -5.54 9.52
CA SER A 21 -13.66 -4.31 9.16
C SER A 21 -12.78 -3.06 9.26
N THR A 22 -12.91 -2.16 8.28
CA THR A 22 -12.28 -0.82 8.24
C THR A 22 -12.70 0.07 9.41
N TRP A 23 -13.96 -0.03 9.86
CA TRP A 23 -14.51 0.79 10.94
C TRP A 23 -13.82 0.57 12.28
N LYS A 24 -13.18 -0.58 12.51
CA LYS A 24 -12.39 -0.85 13.72
C LYS A 24 -11.11 0.00 13.80
N PHE A 25 -10.80 0.75 12.75
CA PHE A 25 -9.60 1.57 12.61
C PHE A 25 -9.91 3.06 12.45
N ASP A 26 -11.16 3.48 12.69
CA ASP A 26 -11.63 4.86 12.50
C ASP A 26 -11.44 5.35 11.04
N ASN A 27 -11.60 4.45 10.07
CA ASN A 27 -11.47 4.73 8.63
C ASN A 27 -12.82 4.70 7.91
N GLY A 28 -12.85 5.35 6.75
CA GLY A 28 -13.93 5.18 5.78
C GLY A 28 -13.90 3.78 5.13
N ALA A 29 -15.07 3.33 4.69
CA ALA A 29 -15.28 1.98 4.17
C ALA A 29 -15.22 1.90 2.64
N LYS A 30 -15.30 3.02 1.92
CA LYS A 30 -15.07 3.00 0.46
C LYS A 30 -13.61 2.69 0.18
N LEU A 31 -13.32 2.03 -0.95
CA LEU A 31 -11.98 1.52 -1.23
C LEU A 31 -10.92 2.60 -1.12
N MET A 32 -11.14 3.76 -1.76
CA MET A 32 -10.16 4.84 -1.74
C MET A 32 -10.04 5.54 -0.38
N GLU A 33 -10.98 5.40 0.56
CA GLU A 33 -10.88 6.05 1.88
C GLU A 33 -9.84 5.40 2.80
N HIS A 34 -9.35 4.20 2.48
CA HIS A 34 -8.35 3.48 3.27
C HIS A 34 -7.20 2.88 2.45
N SER A 35 -7.22 3.00 1.13
CA SER A 35 -6.23 2.40 0.21
C SER A 35 -4.99 3.26 0.00
N TYR A 36 -4.47 3.88 1.05
CA TYR A 36 -3.28 4.73 0.97
C TYR A 36 -2.09 4.13 1.71
N VAL A 37 -0.88 4.39 1.19
CA VAL A 37 0.36 4.07 1.88
C VAL A 37 0.37 4.78 3.23
N LEU A 38 0.77 4.05 4.28
CA LEU A 38 0.72 4.48 5.69
C LEU A 38 -0.67 4.57 6.34
N ASN A 39 -1.75 4.26 5.62
CA ASN A 39 -3.07 4.14 6.26
C ASN A 39 -3.03 3.04 7.34
N THR A 40 -3.61 3.32 8.52
CA THR A 40 -3.58 2.40 9.67
C THR A 40 -4.17 1.03 9.34
N TYR A 41 -5.27 0.99 8.60
CA TYR A 41 -5.94 -0.25 8.24
C TYR A 41 -5.11 -1.08 7.25
N THR A 42 -4.62 -0.45 6.18
CA THR A 42 -3.75 -1.12 5.22
C THR A 42 -2.48 -1.64 5.90
N ASN A 43 -1.85 -0.84 6.78
CA ASN A 43 -0.69 -1.26 7.57
C ASN A 43 -1.00 -2.44 8.50
N PHE A 44 -2.21 -2.50 9.06
CA PHE A 44 -2.64 -3.62 9.88
C PHE A 44 -2.74 -4.91 9.06
N ILE A 45 -3.29 -4.84 7.85
CA ILE A 45 -3.32 -5.98 6.92
C ILE A 45 -1.88 -6.38 6.56
N THR A 46 -1.01 -5.43 6.25
CA THR A 46 0.43 -5.70 6.04
C THR A 46 1.07 -6.44 7.22
N TYR A 47 0.73 -6.06 8.45
CA TYR A 47 1.25 -6.73 9.65
C TYR A 47 0.75 -8.18 9.78
N LYS A 48 -0.51 -8.45 9.41
CA LYS A 48 -1.06 -9.82 9.40
C LYS A 48 -0.31 -10.74 8.44
N ILE A 49 0.12 -10.21 7.29
CA ILE A 49 0.76 -11.00 6.22
C ILE A 49 2.30 -10.95 6.24
N TYR A 50 2.90 -10.28 7.23
CA TYR A 50 4.35 -10.12 7.33
C TYR A 50 5.03 -11.43 7.74
N TYR A 51 5.82 -12.00 6.82
CA TYR A 51 6.35 -13.38 6.91
C TYR A 51 5.28 -14.44 7.19
N LYS A 52 4.05 -14.21 6.73
CA LYS A 52 2.93 -15.13 6.86
C LYS A 52 2.16 -15.15 5.54
N PRO A 53 2.42 -16.14 4.68
CA PRO A 53 1.64 -16.35 3.47
C PRO A 53 0.15 -16.44 3.79
N VAL A 54 -0.68 -15.79 2.99
CA VAL A 54 -2.13 -15.75 3.18
C VAL A 54 -2.84 -15.57 1.84
N HIS A 55 -4.01 -16.13 1.69
CA HIS A 55 -4.95 -15.72 0.66
C HIS A 55 -5.61 -14.42 1.10
N LEU A 56 -5.61 -13.40 0.24
CA LEU A 56 -6.17 -12.08 0.55
C LEU A 56 -7.15 -11.65 -0.54
N VAL A 57 -8.28 -11.13 -0.09
CA VAL A 57 -9.24 -10.41 -0.93
C VAL A 57 -9.63 -9.12 -0.22
N TRP A 58 -9.73 -8.03 -0.96
CA TRP A 58 -10.42 -6.81 -0.56
C TRP A 58 -11.88 -6.95 -0.98
N LEU A 59 -12.70 -7.48 -0.07
CA LEU A 59 -14.06 -7.94 -0.34
C LEU A 59 -15.05 -6.79 -0.31
N CYS A 60 -15.73 -6.58 -1.43
CA CYS A 60 -16.85 -5.68 -1.62
C CYS A 60 -18.11 -6.21 -0.93
N ASP A 61 -18.93 -5.31 -0.39
CA ASP A 61 -20.24 -5.64 0.17
C ASP A 61 -21.28 -6.07 -0.89
N TYR A 62 -21.06 -5.70 -2.16
CA TYR A 62 -21.84 -6.19 -3.31
C TYR A 62 -21.33 -7.51 -3.91
N HIS A 63 -20.38 -8.19 -3.28
CA HIS A 63 -19.89 -9.46 -3.82
C HIS A 63 -20.94 -10.57 -3.65
N GLU A 64 -21.42 -11.12 -4.79
CA GLU A 64 -22.62 -11.98 -4.84
C GLU A 64 -22.35 -13.49 -4.66
N GLU A 65 -21.14 -13.91 -4.32
CA GLU A 65 -20.87 -15.32 -4.07
C GLU A 65 -21.56 -15.78 -2.77
N GLU A 66 -22.46 -16.77 -2.89
CA GLU A 66 -23.35 -17.24 -1.80
C GLU A 66 -22.59 -17.61 -0.53
N ASP A 67 -21.46 -18.31 -0.67
CA ASP A 67 -20.64 -18.79 0.45
C ASP A 67 -19.42 -17.90 0.75
N PHE A 68 -19.29 -16.75 0.09
CA PHE A 68 -18.14 -15.87 0.23
C PHE A 68 -18.53 -14.39 0.15
N ASN A 69 -19.21 -13.89 1.17
CA ASN A 69 -19.66 -12.49 1.23
C ASN A 69 -19.58 -11.96 2.67
N TRP A 70 -19.98 -10.71 2.90
CA TRP A 70 -19.86 -10.08 4.22
C TRP A 70 -20.67 -10.77 5.31
N ASP A 71 -21.78 -11.42 4.96
CA ASP A 71 -22.66 -12.09 5.92
C ASP A 71 -22.14 -13.48 6.30
N THR A 72 -21.44 -14.15 5.38
CA THR A 72 -20.90 -15.49 5.61
C THR A 72 -19.50 -15.49 6.22
N ILE A 73 -18.73 -14.41 6.04
CA ILE A 73 -17.34 -14.34 6.50
C ILE A 73 -17.29 -13.84 7.96
N PRO A 74 -16.83 -14.67 8.91
CA PRO A 74 -16.79 -14.26 10.32
C PRO A 74 -15.74 -13.18 10.56
N GLU A 75 -16.02 -12.29 11.53
CA GLU A 75 -15.08 -11.24 11.92
C GLU A 75 -13.85 -11.82 12.63
N GLY A 76 -12.67 -11.46 12.13
CA GLY A 76 -11.38 -11.80 12.70
C GLY A 76 -11.08 -11.02 13.98
N LYS A 77 -10.41 -11.68 14.94
CA LYS A 77 -10.02 -11.01 16.19
C LYS A 77 -8.93 -9.96 15.95
N ILE A 78 -9.15 -8.76 16.48
CA ILE A 78 -8.20 -7.63 16.43
C ILE A 78 -7.73 -7.31 17.84
N LYS A 79 -6.42 -7.37 18.09
CA LYS A 79 -5.84 -6.95 19.37
C LYS A 79 -5.48 -5.46 19.33
N LYS A 80 -5.78 -4.70 20.39
CA LYS A 80 -5.38 -3.27 20.50
C LYS A 80 -3.88 -3.05 20.28
N SER A 81 -3.04 -4.00 20.69
CA SER A 81 -1.59 -3.93 20.47
C SER A 81 -1.19 -4.05 18.99
N GLU A 82 -1.97 -4.73 18.16
CA GLU A 82 -1.75 -4.80 16.71
C GLU A 82 -2.11 -3.48 16.05
N ILE A 83 -3.23 -2.85 16.44
CA ILE A 83 -3.60 -1.50 15.98
C ILE A 83 -2.49 -0.50 16.33
N LYS A 84 -1.99 -0.52 17.57
CA LYS A 84 -0.87 0.35 17.99
C LYS A 84 0.38 0.13 17.14
N LYS A 85 0.71 -1.10 16.77
CA LYS A 85 1.83 -1.42 15.88
C LYS A 85 1.60 -0.87 14.47
N ALA A 86 0.41 -1.09 13.90
CA ALA A 86 0.03 -0.60 12.58
C ALA A 86 0.08 0.94 12.47
N ARG A 87 -0.21 1.66 13.57
CA ARG A 87 -0.10 3.13 13.67
C ARG A 87 1.34 3.64 13.79
N THR A 88 2.29 2.83 14.22
CA THR A 88 3.63 3.32 14.63
C THR A 88 4.74 2.92 13.69
N ALA A 89 4.63 1.78 13.01
CA ALA A 89 5.66 1.30 12.11
C ALA A 89 5.09 0.39 11.02
N LEU A 90 5.41 0.70 9.77
CA LEU A 90 5.30 -0.25 8.67
C LEU A 90 6.61 -1.06 8.59
N PRO A 91 6.60 -2.39 8.80
CA PRO A 91 7.80 -3.22 8.73
C PRO A 91 8.14 -3.67 7.30
N CYS A 92 7.22 -3.45 6.35
CA CYS A 92 7.21 -4.03 5.02
C CYS A 92 7.28 -2.93 3.96
N VAL A 93 8.04 -3.20 2.90
CA VAL A 93 7.96 -2.41 1.66
C VAL A 93 7.99 -3.30 0.42
N LEU A 94 7.83 -4.62 0.57
CA LEU A 94 7.81 -5.60 -0.53
C LEU A 94 6.64 -6.57 -0.32
N TYR A 95 5.73 -6.62 -1.29
CA TYR A 95 4.64 -7.60 -1.34
C TYR A 95 4.92 -8.60 -2.43
N VAL A 96 4.80 -9.88 -2.10
CA VAL A 96 5.17 -10.99 -2.96
C VAL A 96 3.96 -11.89 -3.13
N ASN A 97 3.52 -12.07 -4.37
CA ASN A 97 2.52 -13.04 -4.77
C ASN A 97 3.24 -14.35 -5.12
N LEU A 98 3.08 -15.34 -4.24
CA LEU A 98 3.71 -16.66 -4.34
C LEU A 98 3.06 -17.51 -5.44
N THR A 99 1.75 -17.36 -5.67
CA THR A 99 1.01 -18.07 -6.72
C THR A 99 1.48 -17.66 -8.12
N ARG A 100 1.62 -16.36 -8.37
CA ARG A 100 1.98 -15.82 -9.68
C ARG A 100 3.47 -15.61 -9.90
N LYS A 101 4.28 -15.76 -8.85
CA LYS A 101 5.71 -15.41 -8.85
C LYS A 101 5.94 -13.95 -9.28
N GLU A 102 5.16 -13.04 -8.69
CA GLU A 102 5.24 -11.60 -8.91
C GLU A 102 5.51 -10.87 -7.60
N TYR A 103 6.05 -9.66 -7.66
CA TYR A 103 6.18 -8.80 -6.49
C TYR A 103 6.12 -7.31 -6.85
N PHE A 104 5.70 -6.48 -5.90
CA PHE A 104 5.88 -5.03 -5.98
C PHE A 104 6.57 -4.47 -4.73
N SER A 105 7.34 -3.39 -4.91
CA SER A 105 8.01 -2.65 -3.85
C SER A 105 7.35 -1.29 -3.63
N LEU A 106 6.83 -1.06 -2.42
CA LEU A 106 6.37 0.27 -2.00
C LEU A 106 7.50 1.30 -2.06
N LYS A 107 8.74 0.92 -1.75
CA LYS A 107 9.88 1.84 -1.86
C LYS A 107 10.04 2.32 -3.31
N LYS A 108 9.98 1.40 -4.27
CA LYS A 108 10.07 1.73 -5.70
C LYS A 108 8.88 2.58 -6.15
N ILE A 109 7.67 2.26 -5.72
CA ILE A 109 6.48 3.07 -6.01
C ILE A 109 6.64 4.51 -5.48
N LEU A 110 7.08 4.67 -4.23
CA LEU A 110 7.34 5.99 -3.64
C LEU A 110 8.45 6.76 -4.39
N GLN A 111 9.49 6.07 -4.86
CA GLN A 111 10.54 6.67 -5.70
C GLN A 111 10.00 7.14 -7.05
N ILE A 112 9.10 6.38 -7.68
CA ILE A 112 8.46 6.78 -8.93
C ILE A 112 7.51 7.98 -8.64
N ALA A 113 6.74 7.94 -7.56
CA ALA A 113 5.84 9.03 -7.15
C ALA A 113 6.60 10.35 -6.98
N GLY A 114 7.71 10.32 -6.23
CA GLY A 114 8.57 11.48 -6.04
C GLY A 114 9.13 12.02 -7.36
N LYS A 115 9.48 11.15 -8.32
CA LYS A 115 9.91 11.57 -9.67
C LYS A 115 8.78 12.19 -10.50
N SER A 116 7.57 11.64 -10.42
CA SER A 116 6.40 12.19 -11.12
C SER A 116 6.05 13.58 -10.62
N LEU A 117 6.07 13.82 -9.31
CA LEU A 117 5.81 15.13 -8.70
C LEU A 117 6.79 16.24 -9.13
N MET A 118 7.94 15.88 -9.70
CA MET A 118 8.93 16.82 -10.23
C MET A 118 8.72 17.18 -11.71
N LYS A 119 7.69 16.64 -12.38
CA LYS A 119 7.43 16.86 -13.82
C LYS A 119 6.35 17.92 -14.04
N ILE A 120 6.45 18.62 -15.18
CA ILE A 120 5.55 19.71 -15.62
C ILE A 120 4.12 19.22 -15.92
N LYS A 121 3.94 17.96 -16.29
CA LYS A 121 2.63 17.35 -16.54
C LYS A 121 2.63 15.92 -15.97
N PRO A 122 2.29 15.76 -14.69
CA PRO A 122 2.42 14.48 -14.02
C PRO A 122 1.16 13.62 -14.25
N PRO A 123 1.29 12.36 -14.70
CA PRO A 123 0.22 11.38 -14.48
C PRO A 123 0.28 11.00 -13.00
N LEU A 124 -0.66 11.45 -12.17
CA LEU A 124 -0.50 11.47 -10.71
C LEU A 124 -1.25 10.34 -10.03
N TYR A 125 -0.53 9.34 -9.52
CA TYR A 125 -1.03 8.39 -8.51
C TYR A 125 -0.73 8.85 -7.07
N ALA A 126 -0.52 10.15 -6.90
CA ALA A 126 -0.19 10.81 -5.65
C ALA A 126 -0.87 12.18 -5.57
N GLU A 127 -1.56 12.48 -4.46
CA GLU A 127 -2.25 13.75 -4.23
C GLU A 127 -1.55 14.57 -3.15
N LEU A 128 -1.47 15.90 -3.30
CA LEU A 128 -0.94 16.81 -2.29
C LEU A 128 -2.09 17.51 -1.55
N HIS A 129 -2.17 17.32 -0.24
CA HIS A 129 -3.14 17.99 0.62
C HIS A 129 -2.47 19.01 1.52
N LYS A 130 -3.14 20.14 1.78
CA LYS A 130 -2.71 21.12 2.78
C LYS A 130 -3.61 21.03 4.02
N TYR A 131 -3.04 20.75 5.19
CA TYR A 131 -3.75 20.78 6.47
C TYR A 131 -2.94 21.54 7.53
N LYS A 132 -3.55 22.54 8.18
CA LYS A 132 -2.91 23.39 9.21
C LYS A 132 -1.49 23.85 8.82
N ASN A 133 -1.35 24.41 7.62
CA ASN A 133 -0.09 24.88 7.03
C ASN A 133 0.98 23.81 6.75
N THR A 134 0.64 22.53 6.86
CA THR A 134 1.51 21.41 6.49
C THR A 134 0.99 20.77 5.22
N TYR A 135 1.88 20.44 4.28
CA TYR A 135 1.54 19.68 3.09
C TYR A 135 1.77 18.19 3.35
N PHE A 136 0.86 17.35 2.88
CA PHE A 136 0.92 15.90 2.98
C PHE A 136 0.72 15.30 1.59
N THR A 137 1.45 14.23 1.27
CA THR A 137 1.23 13.48 0.03
C THR A 137 0.55 12.17 0.34
N THR A 138 -0.52 11.87 -0.38
CA THR A 138 -1.24 10.61 -0.31
C THR A 138 -0.90 9.77 -1.53
N VAL A 139 -0.29 8.60 -1.34
CA VAL A 139 0.04 7.66 -2.43
C VAL A 139 -0.86 6.45 -2.30
N ILE A 140 -1.50 6.03 -3.39
CA ILE A 140 -2.36 4.85 -3.39
C ILE A 140 -1.52 3.60 -3.13
N HIS A 141 -1.98 2.79 -2.19
CA HIS A 141 -1.41 1.48 -1.92
C HIS A 141 -1.97 0.50 -2.96
N PRO A 142 -1.15 -0.24 -3.74
CA PRO A 142 -1.69 -1.09 -4.79
C PRO A 142 -2.47 -2.31 -4.30
N LEU A 143 -2.14 -2.83 -3.11
CA LEU A 143 -2.69 -4.10 -2.62
C LEU A 143 -4.23 -4.18 -2.62
N PRO A 144 -5.00 -3.19 -2.12
CA PRO A 144 -6.46 -3.23 -2.19
C PRO A 144 -7.00 -3.34 -3.61
N LEU A 145 -6.41 -2.62 -4.58
CA LEU A 145 -6.83 -2.69 -5.99
C LEU A 145 -6.45 -4.03 -6.63
N LEU A 146 -5.23 -4.51 -6.37
CA LEU A 146 -4.76 -5.81 -6.86
C LEU A 146 -5.59 -6.97 -6.30
N THR A 147 -6.15 -6.83 -5.11
CA THR A 147 -6.89 -7.91 -4.41
C THR A 147 -8.40 -7.66 -4.34
N ASN A 148 -8.91 -6.65 -5.05
CA ASN A 148 -10.33 -6.30 -5.07
C ASN A 148 -11.19 -7.50 -5.51
N SER A 149 -12.35 -7.72 -4.89
CA SER A 149 -13.30 -8.78 -5.27
C SER A 149 -14.27 -8.39 -6.39
N GLU A 150 -14.38 -7.11 -6.72
CA GLU A 150 -15.26 -6.63 -7.79
C GLU A 150 -14.72 -6.94 -9.17
N THR A 151 -15.60 -7.40 -10.03
CA THR A 151 -15.29 -7.74 -11.43
C THR A 151 -15.47 -6.54 -12.36
N GLU A 152 -16.38 -5.61 -12.03
CA GLU A 152 -16.81 -4.53 -12.93
C GLU A 152 -16.15 -3.17 -12.63
N SER A 153 -15.78 -2.88 -11.37
CA SER A 153 -15.21 -1.61 -10.96
C SER A 153 -14.01 -1.76 -10.03
N ALA A 154 -13.08 -0.79 -10.04
CA ALA A 154 -11.90 -0.81 -9.19
C ALA A 154 -12.13 -0.10 -7.84
N GLY A 155 -13.36 -0.05 -7.33
CA GLY A 155 -13.71 0.73 -6.14
C GLY A 155 -15.15 1.26 -6.13
N GLY A 156 -16.09 0.55 -6.77
CA GLY A 156 -17.41 1.03 -7.15
C GLY A 156 -17.35 1.91 -8.41
N GLY A 157 -18.52 2.30 -8.93
CA GLY A 157 -18.65 3.10 -10.15
C GLY A 157 -17.94 4.47 -10.15
N ASP A 158 -17.37 4.88 -9.00
CA ASP A 158 -16.67 6.15 -8.80
C ASP A 158 -15.14 6.06 -8.99
N TYR A 159 -14.54 4.86 -9.16
CA TYR A 159 -13.07 4.72 -9.27
C TYR A 159 -12.60 3.78 -10.38
N TYR A 160 -11.93 4.39 -11.37
CA TYR A 160 -11.13 3.82 -12.47
C TYR A 160 -11.61 2.45 -13.01
N PRO A 161 -12.61 2.42 -13.90
CA PRO A 161 -13.17 1.17 -14.42
C PRO A 161 -12.16 0.31 -15.20
N ASP A 162 -11.06 0.88 -15.68
CA ASP A 162 -10.12 0.23 -16.60
C ASP A 162 -8.74 -0.11 -15.98
N TYR A 163 -8.63 -0.20 -14.65
CA TYR A 163 -7.36 -0.58 -14.02
C TYR A 163 -7.01 -2.04 -14.35
N LYS A 164 -6.01 -2.23 -15.22
CA LYS A 164 -5.67 -3.54 -15.83
C LYS A 164 -5.28 -4.63 -14.83
N LEU A 165 -4.76 -4.26 -13.67
CA LEU A 165 -4.37 -5.22 -12.64
C LEU A 165 -5.41 -5.33 -11.51
N ARG A 166 -6.62 -4.79 -11.70
CA ARG A 166 -7.74 -5.00 -10.78
C ARG A 166 -7.95 -6.50 -10.55
N SER A 167 -8.06 -6.89 -9.29
CA SER A 167 -8.30 -8.28 -8.88
C SER A 167 -7.25 -9.29 -9.34
N HIS A 168 -6.14 -8.82 -9.93
CA HIS A 168 -5.11 -9.68 -10.50
C HIS A 168 -4.51 -10.60 -9.44
N TRP A 169 -4.47 -10.16 -8.18
CA TRP A 169 -3.99 -10.93 -7.02
C TRP A 169 -5.12 -11.37 -6.08
N ALA A 170 -6.40 -11.22 -6.45
CA ALA A 170 -7.50 -11.63 -5.58
C ALA A 170 -7.47 -13.14 -5.35
N ARG A 171 -7.57 -13.56 -4.08
CA ARG A 171 -7.48 -14.97 -3.62
C ARG A 171 -6.12 -15.63 -3.85
N ASP A 172 -5.12 -14.94 -4.39
CA ASP A 172 -3.77 -15.49 -4.51
C ASP A 172 -3.07 -15.57 -3.16
N LEU A 173 -2.05 -16.42 -3.08
CA LEU A 173 -1.21 -16.54 -1.89
C LEU A 173 -0.16 -15.43 -1.86
N ILE A 174 -0.28 -14.52 -0.89
CA ILE A 174 0.53 -13.30 -0.79
C ILE A 174 1.27 -13.27 0.55
N VAL A 175 2.49 -12.75 0.54
CA VAL A 175 3.30 -12.51 1.74
C VAL A 175 3.99 -11.15 1.68
N ALA A 176 4.17 -10.52 2.83
CA ALA A 176 4.94 -9.29 2.98
C ALA A 176 6.34 -9.54 3.54
N PHE A 177 7.34 -8.87 2.96
CA PHE A 177 8.74 -8.90 3.42
C PHE A 177 9.36 -7.49 3.51
N PRO A 178 10.49 -7.34 4.22
CA PRO A 178 11.30 -6.13 4.13
C PRO A 178 11.94 -5.96 2.75
N ASP A 179 12.20 -4.72 2.31
CA ASP A 179 12.82 -4.41 0.99
C ASP A 179 14.10 -5.19 0.72
N SER A 180 14.89 -5.40 1.78
CA SER A 180 16.19 -6.06 1.70
C SER A 180 16.08 -7.52 1.24
N ALA A 181 14.88 -8.12 1.26
CA ALA A 181 14.61 -9.41 0.66
C ALA A 181 14.60 -9.39 -0.88
N GLY A 182 14.51 -8.21 -1.53
CA GLY A 182 14.29 -8.07 -2.96
C GLY A 182 15.31 -8.80 -3.84
N LEU A 183 16.59 -8.80 -3.49
CA LEU A 183 17.61 -9.56 -4.23
C LEU A 183 17.37 -11.07 -4.17
N LEU A 184 16.94 -11.58 -3.02
CA LEU A 184 16.62 -13.00 -2.85
C LEU A 184 15.36 -13.36 -3.64
N ILE A 185 14.33 -12.52 -3.58
CA ILE A 185 13.07 -12.72 -4.32
C ILE A 185 13.33 -12.76 -5.83
N LYS A 186 14.12 -11.84 -6.36
CA LYS A 186 14.57 -11.87 -7.77
C LYS A 186 15.33 -13.15 -8.12
N LYS A 187 16.21 -13.62 -7.23
CA LYS A 187 16.98 -14.86 -7.44
C LYS A 187 16.07 -16.10 -7.56
N TYR A 188 14.91 -16.09 -6.90
CA TYR A 188 13.90 -17.14 -7.00
C TYR A 188 12.98 -16.97 -8.23
N GLY A 189 13.27 -16.02 -9.12
CA GLY A 189 12.60 -15.87 -10.41
C GLY A 189 11.32 -15.03 -10.38
N PHE A 190 11.08 -14.27 -9.32
CA PHE A 190 9.88 -13.43 -9.24
C PHE A 190 9.97 -12.18 -10.12
N LYS A 191 8.90 -11.87 -10.85
CA LYS A 191 8.77 -10.67 -11.69
C LYS A 191 8.47 -9.43 -10.85
N ASP A 192 9.20 -8.35 -11.09
CA ASP A 192 8.94 -7.02 -10.49
C ASP A 192 7.86 -6.28 -11.28
N ILE A 193 6.67 -6.11 -10.69
CA ILE A 193 5.56 -5.37 -11.30
C ILE A 193 5.40 -3.95 -10.74
N SER A 194 6.39 -3.44 -9.97
CA SER A 194 6.25 -2.15 -9.26
C SER A 194 6.00 -0.93 -10.16
N THR A 195 6.30 -1.03 -11.45
CA THR A 195 6.03 0.01 -12.46
C THR A 195 4.68 -0.15 -13.15
N GLU A 196 4.05 -1.31 -13.02
CA GLU A 196 2.76 -1.67 -13.64
C GLU A 196 1.58 -1.40 -12.68
N VAL A 197 1.84 -1.45 -11.37
CA VAL A 197 0.82 -1.29 -10.31
C VAL A 197 0.44 0.14 -9.89
N PRO A 198 1.16 1.23 -10.23
CA PRO A 198 0.68 2.58 -9.94
C PRO A 198 -0.63 2.87 -10.67
N VAL A 199 -1.61 3.46 -9.96
CA VAL A 199 -2.94 3.80 -10.51
C VAL A 199 -3.10 5.30 -10.53
N GLU A 200 -3.17 5.87 -11.74
CA GLU A 200 -3.39 7.30 -11.93
C GLU A 200 -4.65 7.73 -11.17
N ILE A 201 -4.51 8.77 -10.35
CA ILE A 201 -5.63 9.52 -9.79
C ILE A 201 -6.09 10.38 -10.95
N ASP A 202 -7.28 10.07 -11.47
CA ASP A 202 -7.96 10.99 -12.37
C ASP A 202 -8.11 12.33 -11.64
N ASP A 203 -7.69 13.42 -12.29
CA ASP A 203 -7.85 14.78 -11.80
C ASP A 203 -9.32 15.00 -11.43
N TYR A 204 -9.67 14.79 -10.16
CA TYR A 204 -10.89 15.36 -9.63
C TYR A 204 -10.67 16.86 -9.59
N ASP A 205 -11.46 17.55 -10.38
CA ASP A 205 -11.51 19.00 -10.63
C ASP A 205 -11.89 19.81 -9.37
N PHE A 206 -11.29 19.48 -8.23
CA PHE A 206 -11.44 20.15 -6.95
C PHE A 206 -10.19 20.99 -6.65
N MET A 207 -10.28 22.26 -7.03
CA MET A 207 -9.66 23.37 -6.31
C MET A 207 -8.12 23.47 -6.33
N LEU A 208 -7.56 23.72 -7.51
CA LEU A 208 -6.30 24.48 -7.62
C LEU A 208 -6.49 25.73 -8.48
N GLY A 209 -7.33 26.63 -7.95
CA GLY A 209 -7.21 28.04 -8.26
C GLY A 209 -5.85 28.57 -7.80
N SER A 210 -5.06 29.05 -8.75
CA SER A 210 -3.79 29.80 -8.65
C SER A 210 -2.48 29.00 -8.77
N PHE A 211 -1.98 29.02 -10.01
CA PHE A 211 -0.70 28.57 -10.57
C PHE A 211 0.57 29.22 -9.98
N ARG A 212 0.59 29.60 -8.70
CA ARG A 212 1.75 30.28 -8.06
C ARG A 212 2.33 29.58 -6.83
N GLY A 213 1.77 28.44 -6.41
CA GLY A 213 2.25 27.69 -5.24
C GLY A 213 3.23 26.55 -5.53
N GLU A 214 3.18 25.96 -6.72
CA GLU A 214 3.90 24.72 -7.05
C GLU A 214 5.41 24.92 -7.25
N ILE A 215 5.80 26.07 -7.76
CA ILE A 215 7.21 26.40 -8.01
C ILE A 215 7.94 26.69 -6.69
N THR A 216 7.28 27.31 -5.70
CA THR A 216 7.94 27.70 -4.43
C THR A 216 8.24 26.51 -3.52
N PHE A 217 7.37 25.48 -3.50
CA PHE A 217 7.61 24.26 -2.73
C PHE A 217 8.64 23.35 -3.40
N ALA A 218 8.56 23.19 -4.73
CA ALA A 218 9.58 22.49 -5.50
C ALA A 218 10.96 23.18 -5.40
N LEU A 219 11.01 24.52 -5.45
CA LEU A 219 12.24 25.29 -5.24
C LEU A 219 12.74 25.21 -3.79
N ALA A 220 11.88 25.10 -2.77
CA ALA A 220 12.31 24.91 -1.38
C ALA A 220 12.89 23.51 -1.13
N VAL A 221 12.29 22.46 -1.71
CA VAL A 221 12.83 21.09 -1.69
C VAL A 221 14.14 21.03 -2.51
N LEU A 222 14.21 21.69 -3.66
CA LEU A 222 15.43 21.75 -4.50
C LEU A 222 16.55 22.62 -3.91
N ASP A 223 16.24 23.73 -3.23
CA ASP A 223 17.20 24.61 -2.55
C ASP A 223 17.75 23.96 -1.27
N TYR A 224 16.92 23.21 -0.55
CA TYR A 224 17.33 22.33 0.55
C TYR A 224 18.27 21.22 0.06
N MET A 225 17.95 20.60 -1.08
CA MET A 225 18.81 19.59 -1.72
C MET A 225 20.13 20.16 -2.27
N LYS A 226 20.17 21.41 -2.75
CA LYS A 226 21.38 22.10 -3.23
C LYS A 226 22.29 22.59 -2.10
N LYS A 227 21.74 23.13 -1.00
CA LYS A 227 22.50 23.63 0.17
C LYS A 227 23.23 22.54 0.94
N MET A 228 22.84 21.29 0.78
CA MET A 228 23.42 20.14 1.49
C MET A 228 24.67 19.54 0.84
N ASN A 229 25.07 19.98 -0.37
CA ASN A 229 26.24 19.48 -1.13
C ASN A 229 26.39 17.93 -1.12
N ALA A 230 25.27 17.20 -1.07
CA ALA A 230 25.21 15.81 -0.65
C ALA A 230 25.08 14.83 -1.83
N LEU A 231 26.13 14.77 -2.66
CA LEU A 231 26.54 13.50 -3.27
C LEU A 231 27.41 12.80 -2.22
N ASN A 232 26.97 11.70 -1.61
CA ASN A 232 27.06 10.39 -2.26
C ASN A 232 25.84 9.44 -2.11
N ASN A 233 24.72 9.82 -1.48
CA ASN A 233 23.52 8.95 -1.50
C ASN A 233 22.20 9.61 -1.01
N PRO A 234 21.47 10.36 -1.86
CA PRO A 234 20.25 11.10 -1.49
C PRO A 234 19.04 10.20 -1.14
N GLU A 235 19.01 8.94 -1.57
CA GLU A 235 17.91 8.01 -1.25
C GLU A 235 17.84 7.64 0.25
N ARG A 236 18.98 7.72 0.95
CA ARG A 236 19.10 7.30 2.35
C ARG A 236 18.63 8.39 3.32
N ALA A 237 18.73 9.67 2.94
CA ALA A 237 18.33 10.80 3.77
C ALA A 237 16.81 11.02 3.78
N ILE A 238 16.15 10.94 2.63
CA ILE A 238 14.67 11.02 2.50
C ILE A 238 14.01 9.90 3.31
N ILE A 239 14.58 8.70 3.27
CA ILE A 239 14.15 7.56 4.08
C ILE A 239 14.42 7.79 5.58
N ASN A 240 15.56 8.40 5.94
CA ASN A 240 15.90 8.68 7.34
C ASN A 240 15.00 9.77 7.98
N GLU A 241 14.51 10.73 7.19
CA GLU A 241 13.67 11.84 7.67
C GLU A 241 12.18 11.46 7.70
N LEU A 242 11.73 10.62 6.76
CA LEU A 242 10.45 9.87 6.89
C LEU A 242 10.47 8.84 8.04
N THR A 243 11.63 8.61 8.68
CA THR A 243 11.80 7.70 9.83
C THR A 243 12.20 8.37 11.13
N SER A 244 12.49 9.68 11.14
CA SER A 244 12.83 10.41 12.35
C SER A 244 11.60 11.02 13.03
N ILE A 245 11.42 10.61 14.27
CA ILE A 245 10.52 11.06 15.34
C ILE A 245 9.50 12.16 15.00
N SER A 246 8.27 11.74 14.69
CA SER A 246 7.07 12.52 15.03
C SER A 246 6.67 12.16 16.47
N GLU A 247 6.66 13.16 17.35
CA GLU A 247 6.09 13.12 18.71
C GLU A 247 4.55 12.97 18.69
N ASN A 248 3.92 13.05 17.51
CA ASN A 248 2.48 13.23 17.33
C ASN A 248 1.73 11.99 16.76
N GLY A 249 2.31 10.79 16.84
CA GLY A 249 1.60 9.56 16.47
C GLY A 249 1.43 9.31 14.97
N ILE A 250 2.29 9.90 14.13
CA ILE A 250 2.30 9.64 12.67
C ILE A 250 3.01 8.30 12.38
N PRO A 251 2.44 7.40 11.54
CA PRO A 251 3.07 6.14 11.15
C PRO A 251 4.42 6.33 10.44
N ARG A 252 5.40 5.46 10.74
CA ARG A 252 6.77 5.52 10.18
C ARG A 252 7.06 4.36 9.23
N LEU A 253 7.81 4.60 8.15
CA LEU A 253 8.30 3.55 7.24
C LEU A 253 9.60 2.93 7.77
N VAL A 254 9.55 1.79 8.46
CA VAL A 254 10.78 1.20 9.01
C VAL A 254 11.39 0.20 8.03
N PHE A 255 12.54 0.55 7.46
CA PHE A 255 13.31 -0.33 6.57
C PHE A 255 14.09 -1.38 7.38
N ARG A 256 13.42 -2.48 7.68
CA ARG A 256 14.03 -3.60 8.43
C ARG A 256 14.96 -4.42 7.53
N ARG A 257 15.98 -5.04 8.14
CA ARG A 257 16.74 -6.11 7.50
C ARG A 257 15.87 -7.37 7.44
N ALA A 258 15.93 -8.07 6.31
CA ALA A 258 15.23 -9.33 6.12
C ALA A 258 15.89 -10.44 6.97
N ASN A 259 15.05 -11.30 7.55
CA ASN A 259 15.48 -12.60 8.01
C ASN A 259 15.54 -13.53 6.79
N TYR A 260 16.69 -13.57 6.12
CA TYR A 260 16.86 -14.33 4.89
C TYR A 260 16.62 -15.84 5.07
N GLY A 261 16.85 -16.40 6.27
CA GLY A 261 16.52 -17.79 6.57
C GLY A 261 15.03 -18.04 6.42
N LYS A 262 14.22 -17.22 7.11
CA LYS A 262 12.75 -17.28 7.05
C LYS A 262 12.20 -16.97 5.65
N VAL A 263 12.79 -16.02 4.92
CA VAL A 263 12.39 -15.77 3.53
C VAL A 263 12.63 -17.03 2.67
N LYS A 264 13.82 -17.66 2.76
CA LYS A 264 14.14 -18.87 2.00
C LYS A 264 13.22 -20.04 2.34
N GLU A 265 12.87 -20.21 3.61
CA GLU A 265 11.95 -21.23 4.09
C GLU A 265 10.59 -21.09 3.39
N ILE A 266 9.97 -19.90 3.50
CA ILE A 266 8.68 -19.61 2.86
C ILE A 266 8.77 -19.80 1.34
N LEU A 267 9.82 -19.29 0.68
CA LEU A 267 9.95 -19.45 -0.76
C LEU A 267 10.12 -20.91 -1.19
N LYS A 268 10.79 -21.75 -0.39
CA LYS A 268 10.95 -23.18 -0.72
C LYS A 268 9.68 -23.97 -0.51
N GLU A 269 8.85 -23.56 0.45
CA GLU A 269 7.60 -24.23 0.76
C GLU A 269 6.55 -24.00 -0.34
N PHE A 270 6.54 -22.81 -0.95
CA PHE A 270 5.48 -22.39 -1.86
C PHE A 270 5.91 -22.13 -3.33
N CYS A 271 7.16 -22.40 -3.75
CA CYS A 271 7.64 -22.13 -5.12
C CYS A 271 8.48 -23.23 -5.74
#